data_AF-A0A177NXB8-F1
#
_entry.id   AF-A0A177NXB8-F1
#
_cell.length_a   1.000
_cell.length_b   1.000
_cell.length_c   1.000
_cell.angle_alpha   90.00
_cell.angle_beta   90.00
_cell.angle_gamma   90.00
#
_symmetry.space_group_name_H-M   'P 1'
#
loop_
_entity.id
_entity.type
_entity.pdbx_description
1 polymer ?
#
loop_
_entity_poly.entity_id
_entity_poly.type
_entity_poly.pdbx_seq_one_letter_code
_entity_poly.pdbx_strand_id
1 'polypeptide(L)'
;MVDSIGAVVVGTFGLAAEAAAKGAAGAAVIDGYDALKSGLSAFAKREIAELEPRPRSIGMQIAVAEIIDAQSEETRTALCVLAATLIARLRDGAPAAGLDIDRLAALEAQLSALAPK
;
A
#
# COMPACT_ATOMS: atom_id res chain seq x y z
N MET A 1 3.32 -16.02 -2.04
CA MET A 1 3.82 -14.66 -1.75
C MET A 1 3.63 -14.48 -0.26
N VAL A 2 4.65 -14.05 0.46
CA VAL A 2 4.72 -14.13 1.93
C VAL A 2 3.58 -13.29 2.52
N ASP A 3 2.68 -13.92 3.30
CA ASP A 3 1.57 -13.27 4.00
C ASP A 3 2.14 -12.42 5.15
N SER A 4 2.59 -11.19 4.86
CA SER A 4 3.13 -10.27 5.86
C SER A 4 2.50 -8.89 5.79
N ILE A 5 2.59 -8.14 6.90
CA ILE A 5 2.11 -6.76 6.95
C ILE A 5 2.87 -5.91 5.94
N GLY A 6 4.19 -6.07 5.82
CA GLY A 6 5.01 -5.40 4.83
C GLY A 6 4.53 -5.63 3.40
N ALA A 7 4.19 -6.87 3.05
CA ALA A 7 3.69 -7.22 1.72
C ALA A 7 2.35 -6.55 1.40
N VAL A 8 1.41 -6.53 2.35
CA VAL A 8 0.10 -5.88 2.15
C VAL A 8 0.25 -4.36 2.06
N VAL A 9 1.06 -3.77 2.94
CA VAL A 9 1.31 -2.32 2.94
C VAL A 9 1.95 -1.88 1.63
N VAL A 10 3.00 -2.55 1.17
CA VAL A 10 3.67 -2.18 -0.09
C VAL A 10 2.80 -2.48 -1.31
N GLY A 11 2.01 -3.56 -1.26
CA GLY A 11 1.05 -3.91 -2.31
C GLY A 11 -0.02 -2.84 -2.47
N THR A 12 -0.51 -2.30 -1.36
CA THR A 12 -1.46 -1.18 -1.29
C THR A 12 -0.86 0.10 -1.83
N PHE A 13 0.36 0.45 -1.41
CA PHE A 13 1.11 1.59 -1.94
C PHE A 13 1.25 1.51 -3.47
N GLY A 14 1.65 0.34 -3.98
CA GLY A 14 1.80 0.13 -5.43
C GLY A 14 0.48 0.28 -6.20
N LEU A 15 -0.63 -0.25 -5.68
CA LEU A 15 -1.94 -0.10 -6.31
C LEU A 15 -2.40 1.37 -6.35
N ALA A 16 -2.19 2.10 -5.25
CA ALA A 16 -2.52 3.52 -5.17
C ALA A 16 -1.62 4.38 -6.08
N ALA A 17 -0.31 4.09 -6.16
CA ALA A 17 0.60 4.76 -7.07
C ALA A 17 0.19 4.53 -8.54
N GLU A 18 -0.25 3.32 -8.91
CA GLU A 18 -0.81 3.06 -10.23
C GLU A 18 -2.08 3.88 -10.51
N ALA A 19 -2.97 3.95 -9.53
CA ALA A 19 -4.20 4.76 -9.64
C ALA A 19 -3.88 6.24 -9.83
N ALA A 20 -2.94 6.78 -9.05
CA ALA A 20 -2.48 8.16 -9.15
C ALA A 20 -1.83 8.44 -10.51
N ALA A 21 -0.93 7.57 -10.98
CA ALA A 21 -0.24 7.71 -12.26
C ALA A 21 -1.20 7.67 -13.47
N LYS A 22 -2.31 6.94 -13.34
CA LYS A 22 -3.37 6.86 -14.37
C LYS A 22 -4.37 8.03 -14.30
N GLY A 23 -4.23 8.96 -13.36
CA GLY A 23 -5.20 10.04 -13.13
C GLY A 23 -6.54 9.53 -12.60
N ALA A 24 -6.54 8.35 -12.02
CA ALA A 24 -7.73 7.59 -11.63
C ALA A 24 -8.02 7.66 -10.12
N ALA A 25 -7.12 8.29 -9.36
CA ALA A 25 -7.28 8.53 -7.94
C ALA A 25 -8.00 9.88 -7.70
N GLY A 26 -9.14 9.82 -7.02
CA GLY A 26 -9.77 11.03 -6.46
C GLY A 26 -8.97 11.59 -5.27
N ALA A 27 -9.31 12.81 -4.85
CA ALA A 27 -8.59 13.51 -3.77
C ALA A 27 -8.39 12.66 -2.51
N ALA A 28 -9.43 11.93 -2.06
CA ALA A 28 -9.32 11.09 -0.88
C ALA A 28 -8.26 9.97 -1.02
N VAL A 29 -8.13 9.38 -2.21
CA VAL A 29 -7.12 8.36 -2.51
C VAL A 29 -5.73 8.99 -2.51
N ILE A 30 -5.57 10.18 -3.11
CA ILE A 30 -4.31 10.92 -3.10
C ILE A 30 -3.88 11.27 -1.67
N ASP A 31 -4.78 11.79 -0.84
CA ASP A 31 -4.48 12.09 0.56
C ASP A 31 -4.03 10.85 1.35
N GLY A 32 -4.68 9.71 1.10
CA GLY A 32 -4.33 8.44 1.74
C GLY A 32 -3.01 7.88 1.23
N TYR A 33 -2.75 8.03 -0.07
CA TYR A 33 -1.49 7.68 -0.71
C TYR A 33 -0.33 8.49 -0.12
N ASP A 34 -0.48 9.81 0.00
CA ASP A 34 0.56 10.69 0.56
C ASP A 34 0.83 10.40 2.04
N ALA A 35 -0.23 10.13 2.82
CA ALA A 35 -0.08 9.72 4.21
C ALA A 35 0.71 8.42 4.34
N LEU A 36 0.37 7.40 3.53
CA LEU A 36 1.09 6.13 3.53
C LEU A 36 2.54 6.29 3.04
N LYS A 37 2.75 7.06 1.97
CA LYS A 37 4.07 7.38 1.42
C LYS A 37 4.96 8.04 2.47
N SER A 38 4.42 8.99 3.22
CA SER A 38 5.15 9.69 4.29
C SER A 38 5.57 8.71 5.40
N GLY A 39 4.62 7.86 5.86
CA GLY A 39 4.91 6.83 6.86
C GLY A 39 5.99 5.84 6.41
N LEU A 40 5.93 5.39 5.16
CA LEU A 40 6.94 4.50 4.59
C LEU A 40 8.29 5.19 4.39
N SER A 41 8.29 6.45 3.95
CA SER A 41 9.51 7.22 3.71
C SER A 41 10.29 7.52 4.98
N ALA A 42 9.68 7.42 6.17
CA ALA A 42 10.40 7.53 7.42
C ALA A 42 11.45 6.41 7.62
N PHE A 43 11.26 5.25 6.98
CA PHE A 43 12.10 4.06 7.16
C PHE A 43 12.73 3.56 5.85
N ALA A 44 12.08 3.80 4.72
CA ALA A 44 12.45 3.27 3.40
C ALA A 44 12.45 4.38 2.31
N LYS A 45 12.91 5.59 2.65
CA LYS A 45 12.82 6.78 1.77
C LYS A 45 13.32 6.51 0.35
N ARG A 46 14.48 5.87 0.24
CA ARG A 46 15.12 5.62 -1.05
C ARG A 46 14.33 4.60 -1.85
N GLU A 47 13.96 3.51 -1.20
CA GLU A 47 13.26 2.39 -1.83
C GLU A 47 11.86 2.82 -2.29
N ILE A 48 11.17 3.66 -1.51
CA ILE A 48 9.90 4.25 -1.89
C ILE A 48 10.04 5.18 -3.10
N ALA A 49 11.08 6.03 -3.14
CA ALA A 49 11.35 6.88 -4.29
C ALA A 49 11.69 6.07 -5.56
N GLU A 50 12.30 4.90 -5.41
CA GLU A 50 12.61 3.98 -6.52
C GLU A 50 11.41 3.12 -6.96
N LEU A 51 10.51 2.80 -6.03
CA LEU A 51 9.31 1.97 -6.22
C LEU A 51 8.14 2.77 -6.79
N GLU A 52 7.92 4.01 -6.34
CA GLU A 52 6.84 4.89 -6.78
C GLU A 52 6.69 4.99 -8.31
N PRO A 53 7.76 5.23 -9.11
CA PRO A 53 7.63 5.26 -10.57
C PRO A 53 7.48 3.88 -11.21
N ARG A 54 7.73 2.80 -10.45
CA ARG A 54 7.69 1.40 -10.91
C ARG A 54 6.94 0.52 -9.92
N PRO A 55 5.65 0.80 -9.67
CA PRO A 55 4.92 0.24 -8.54
C PRO A 55 4.68 -1.27 -8.62
N ARG A 56 4.99 -1.90 -9.76
CA ARG A 56 4.93 -3.35 -10.01
C ARG A 56 6.26 -4.07 -9.88
N SER A 57 7.34 -3.37 -9.54
CA SER A 57 8.66 -3.97 -9.38
C SER A 57 8.66 -4.94 -8.19
N ILE A 58 8.57 -6.24 -8.47
CA ILE A 58 8.49 -7.29 -7.44
C ILE A 58 9.71 -7.22 -6.51
N GLY A 59 10.92 -7.08 -7.05
CA GLY A 59 12.14 -7.00 -6.23
C GLY A 59 12.14 -5.80 -5.28
N MET A 60 11.62 -4.65 -5.72
CA MET A 60 11.52 -3.46 -4.88
C MET A 60 10.39 -3.59 -3.84
N GLN A 61 9.28 -4.22 -4.21
CA GLN A 61 8.20 -4.52 -3.26
C GLN A 61 8.70 -5.45 -2.15
N ILE A 62 9.46 -6.50 -2.49
CA ILE A 62 10.05 -7.40 -1.49
C ILE A 62 11.00 -6.63 -0.57
N ALA A 63 11.92 -5.83 -1.11
CA ALA A 63 12.87 -5.06 -0.30
C ALA A 63 12.16 -4.10 0.67
N VAL A 64 11.13 -3.38 0.21
CA VAL A 64 10.35 -2.49 1.08
C VAL A 64 9.55 -3.28 2.11
N ALA A 65 8.94 -4.40 1.73
CA ALA A 65 8.20 -5.26 2.65
C ALA A 65 9.10 -5.78 3.78
N GLU A 66 10.32 -6.23 3.46
CA GLU A 66 11.29 -6.68 4.46
C GLU A 66 11.68 -5.56 5.44
N ILE A 67 11.86 -4.33 4.95
CA ILE A 67 12.14 -3.16 5.80
C ILE A 67 10.97 -2.89 6.76
N ILE A 68 9.73 -2.97 6.27
CA ILE A 68 8.53 -2.78 7.09
C ILE A 68 8.40 -3.89 8.13
N ASP A 69 8.59 -5.14 7.73
CA ASP A 69 8.42 -6.30 8.61
C ASP A 69 9.46 -6.34 9.73
N ALA A 70 10.63 -5.71 9.51
CA ALA A 70 11.67 -5.52 10.51
C ALA A 70 11.38 -4.37 11.52
N GLN A 71 10.33 -3.56 11.30
CA GLN A 71 9.94 -2.51 12.25
C GLN A 71 9.24 -3.07 13.49
N SER A 72 9.11 -2.23 14.52
CA SER A 72 8.34 -2.55 15.72
C SER A 72 6.88 -2.89 15.38
N GLU A 73 6.25 -3.67 16.25
CA GLU A 73 4.83 -4.02 16.13
C GLU A 73 3.93 -2.77 16.07
N GLU A 74 4.24 -1.75 16.87
CA GLU A 74 3.55 -0.46 16.86
C GLU A 74 3.63 0.21 15.48
N THR A 75 4.83 0.32 14.90
CA THR A 75 5.03 0.91 13.57
C THR A 75 4.31 0.10 12.49
N ARG A 76 4.41 -1.24 12.53
CA ARG A 76 3.71 -2.11 11.58
C ARG A 76 2.20 -1.96 11.69
N THR A 77 1.67 -1.83 12.90
CA THR A 77 0.25 -1.59 13.15
C THR A 77 -0.19 -0.23 12.60
N ALA A 78 0.59 0.83 12.83
CA ALA A 78 0.29 2.15 12.29
C ALA A 78 0.26 2.16 10.74
N LEU A 79 1.24 1.51 10.10
CA LEU A 79 1.28 1.36 8.64
C LEU A 79 0.12 0.50 8.12
N CYS A 80 -0.26 -0.55 8.86
CA CYS A 80 -1.41 -1.40 8.55
C CYS A 80 -2.72 -0.60 8.57
N VAL A 81 -2.93 0.28 9.56
CA VAL A 81 -4.10 1.17 9.62
C VAL A 81 -4.14 2.15 8.45
N LEU A 82 -2.99 2.73 8.07
CA LEU A 82 -2.91 3.60 6.89
C LEU A 82 -3.25 2.84 5.60
N ALA A 83 -2.73 1.61 5.45
CA ALA A 83 -3.05 0.75 4.32
C ALA A 83 -4.54 0.37 4.28
N ALA A 84 -5.14 0.01 5.41
CA ALA A 84 -6.57 -0.26 5.53
C ALA A 84 -7.42 0.92 5.08
N THR A 85 -7.06 2.11 5.55
CA THR A 85 -7.74 3.36 5.19
C THR A 85 -7.64 3.62 3.69
N LEU A 86 -6.46 3.40 3.10
CA LEU A 86 -6.25 3.60 1.67
C LEU A 86 -6.99 2.56 0.82
N ILE A 87 -7.02 1.29 1.23
CA ILE A 87 -7.82 0.23 0.57
C ILE A 87 -9.30 0.60 0.56
N ALA A 88 -9.85 1.04 1.69
CA ALA A 88 -11.25 1.45 1.78
C ALA A 88 -11.55 2.61 0.80
N ARG A 89 -10.67 3.62 0.75
CA ARG A 89 -10.82 4.76 -0.18
C ARG A 89 -10.69 4.34 -1.64
N LEU A 90 -9.77 3.43 -1.95
CA LEU A 90 -9.61 2.86 -3.30
C LEU A 90 -10.86 2.09 -3.72
N ARG A 91 -11.48 1.34 -2.81
CA ARG A 91 -12.72 0.60 -3.05
C ARG A 91 -13.88 1.54 -3.32
N ASP A 92 -14.04 2.57 -2.50
CA ASP A 92 -15.13 3.54 -2.64
C ASP A 92 -14.97 4.36 -3.95
N GLY A 93 -13.74 4.56 -4.43
CA GLY A 93 -13.42 5.20 -5.72
C GLY A 93 -13.27 4.25 -6.91
N ALA A 94 -13.34 2.94 -6.71
CA ALA A 94 -12.96 1.91 -7.69
C ALA A 94 -13.74 1.93 -9.02
N PRO A 95 -15.07 2.21 -9.08
CA PRO A 95 -15.80 2.09 -10.34
C PRO A 95 -15.39 3.11 -11.42
N ALA A 96 -14.60 4.13 -11.10
CA ALA A 96 -14.18 5.16 -12.06
C ALA A 96 -12.78 4.96 -12.65
N ALA A 97 -11.98 4.02 -12.15
CA ALA A 97 -10.53 4.21 -12.10
C ALA A 97 -9.65 3.28 -12.97
N GLY A 98 -10.20 2.31 -13.71
CA GLY A 98 -9.36 1.30 -14.39
C GLY A 98 -8.39 0.60 -13.42
N LEU A 99 -8.81 0.52 -12.17
CA LEU A 99 -8.11 -0.08 -11.04
C LEU A 99 -8.19 -1.60 -11.18
N ASP A 100 -7.13 -2.29 -10.78
CA ASP A 100 -7.12 -3.74 -10.68
C ASP A 100 -7.96 -4.18 -9.47
N ILE A 101 -9.24 -4.46 -9.71
CA ILE A 101 -10.22 -4.79 -8.66
C ILE A 101 -9.88 -6.13 -7.99
N ASP A 102 -9.40 -7.11 -8.75
CA ASP A 102 -9.00 -8.40 -8.22
C ASP A 102 -7.83 -8.25 -7.25
N ARG A 103 -6.85 -7.41 -7.62
CA ARG A 103 -5.73 -7.08 -6.73
C ARG A 103 -6.18 -6.31 -5.49
N LEU A 104 -7.13 -5.37 -5.63
CA LEU A 104 -7.69 -4.66 -4.48
C LEU A 104 -8.36 -5.63 -3.50
N ALA A 105 -9.21 -6.52 -4.01
CA ALA A 105 -9.91 -7.52 -3.21
C ALA A 105 -8.93 -8.48 -2.51
N ALA A 106 -7.86 -8.88 -3.21
CA ALA A 106 -6.81 -9.72 -2.63
C ALA A 106 -6.08 -9.02 -1.47
N LEU A 107 -5.82 -7.71 -1.59
CA LEU A 107 -5.19 -6.93 -0.51
C LEU A 107 -6.12 -6.77 0.70
N GLU A 108 -7.41 -6.53 0.47
CA GLU A 108 -8.43 -6.43 1.53
C GLU A 108 -8.57 -7.75 2.30
N ALA A 109 -8.56 -8.88 1.59
CA ALA A 109 -8.62 -10.21 2.18
C ALA A 109 -7.36 -10.52 3.02
N GLN A 110 -6.17 -10.23 2.50
CA GLN A 110 -4.91 -10.42 3.22
C GLN A 110 -4.84 -9.55 4.48
N LEU A 111 -5.25 -8.29 4.38
CA LEU A 111 -5.30 -7.38 5.51
C LEU A 111 -6.24 -7.88 6.62
N SER A 112 -7.42 -8.37 6.24
CA SER A 112 -8.40 -8.93 7.18
C SER A 112 -7.88 -10.19 7.88
N ALA A 113 -7.03 -10.98 7.22
CA ALA A 113 -6.40 -12.16 7.82
C ALA A 113 -5.26 -11.78 8.79
N LEU A 114 -4.61 -10.64 8.59
CA LEU A 114 -3.45 -10.17 9.36
C LEU A 114 -3.81 -9.19 10.49
N ALA A 115 -5.00 -8.59 10.46
CA ALA A 115 -5.45 -7.67 11.50
C ALA A 115 -5.58 -8.41 12.86
N PRO A 116 -5.01 -7.87 13.96
CA PRO A 116 -5.24 -8.44 15.28
C PRO A 116 -6.73 -8.36 15.63
N LYS A 117 -7.28 -9.47 16.15
CA LYS A 117 -8.67 -9.56 16.62
C LYS A 117 -8.91 -8.75 17.89
#